data_AF-A0A559NP92-F1
#
_entry.id   AF-A0A559NP92-F1
#
_cell.length_a   1.000
_cell.length_b   1.000
_cell.length_c   1.000
_cell.angle_alpha   90.00
_cell.angle_beta   90.00
_cell.angle_gamma   90.00
#
_symmetry.space_group_name_H-M   'P 1'
#
loop_
_entity.id
_entity.type
_entity.pdbx_description
1 polymer ?
#
loop_
_entity_poly.entity_id
_entity_poly.type
_entity_poly.pdbx_seq_one_letter_code
_entity_poly.pdbx_strand_id
1 'polypeptide(L)' 'MLEQDKNPFKILEEDMKNVPPELRKKVMDDIAAAKLVMELTNLFTGNFASIIEGMLKTNK' A
#
# COMPACT_ATOMS: atom_id res chain seq x y z
N MET A 1 -30.15 -29.79 -24.51
CA MET A 1 -29.29 -29.92 -23.32
C MET A 1 -28.60 -28.59 -23.11
N LEU A 2 -29.19 -27.71 -22.31
CA LEU A 2 -28.73 -26.34 -22.09
C LEU A 2 -28.79 -26.05 -20.58
N GLU A 3 -27.94 -26.73 -19.83
CA GLU A 3 -27.60 -26.30 -18.47
C GLU A 3 -26.25 -25.62 -18.62
N GLN A 4 -26.27 -24.32 -18.87
CA GLN A 4 -25.06 -23.51 -18.89
C GLN A 4 -24.50 -23.49 -17.47
N ASP A 5 -23.37 -24.18 -17.32
CA ASP A 5 -22.51 -24.28 -16.14
C ASP A 5 -21.96 -22.90 -15.71
N LYS A 6 -22.84 -22.01 -15.26
CA LYS A 6 -22.45 -20.73 -14.67
C LYS A 6 -22.01 -21.00 -13.24
N ASN A 7 -20.72 -21.29 -13.10
CA ASN A 7 -20.07 -21.47 -11.80
C ASN A 7 -20.38 -20.26 -10.88
N PRO A 8 -21.06 -20.49 -9.74
CA PRO A 8 -21.50 -19.43 -8.85
C PRO A 8 -20.33 -18.71 -8.14
N PHE A 9 -19.15 -19.33 -8.06
CA PHE A 9 -17.95 -18.71 -7.51
C PHE A 9 -17.34 -17.66 -8.44
N LYS A 10 -17.51 -17.81 -9.76
CA LYS A 10 -17.03 -16.80 -10.72
C LYS A 10 -17.80 -15.48 -10.60
N ILE A 11 -19.08 -15.55 -10.23
CA ILE A 11 -19.92 -14.37 -10.01
C ILE A 11 -19.43 -13.59 -8.78
N LEU A 12 -19.06 -14.31 -7.71
CA LEU A 12 -18.52 -13.71 -6.49
C LEU A 12 -17.13 -13.07 -6.73
N GLU A 13 -16.31 -13.64 -7.61
CA GLU A 13 -15.02 -13.06 -8.00
C GLU A 13 -15.15 -11.78 -8.86
N GLU A 14 -16.18 -11.69 -9.71
CA GLU A 14 -16.45 -10.49 -10.51
C GLU A 14 -16.79 -9.27 -9.63
N ASP A 15 -17.60 -9.46 -8.59
CA ASP A 15 -17.99 -8.39 -7.67
C ASP A 15 -16.80 -7.83 -6.87
N MET A 16 -15.85 -8.70 -6.48
CA MET A 16 -14.62 -8.30 -5.77
C MET A 16 -13.67 -7.43 -6.61
N LYS A 17 -13.79 -7.49 -7.94
CA LYS A 17 -12.87 -6.80 -8.86
C LYS A 17 -13.23 -5.33 -9.07
N ASN A 18 -14.46 -4.94 -8.75
CA ASN A 18 -15.03 -3.62 -9.02
C ASN A 18 -14.75 -2.62 -7.89
N VAL A 19 -13.50 -2.48 -7.47
CA VAL A 19 -13.12 -1.37 -6.60
C VAL A 19 -13.02 -0.11 -7.46
N PRO A 20 -13.74 0.99 -7.12
CA PRO A 20 -13.59 2.25 -7.82
C PRO A 20 -12.12 2.67 -7.91
N PRO A 21 -11.64 3.09 -9.10
CA PRO A 21 -10.21 3.38 -9.32
C PRO A 21 -9.68 4.46 -8.38
N GLU A 22 -10.52 5.42 -8.00
CA GLU A 22 -10.20 6.47 -7.03
C GLU A 22 -9.93 5.91 -5.62
N LEU A 23 -10.78 4.99 -5.15
CA LEU A 23 -10.60 4.36 -3.84
C LEU A 23 -9.37 3.46 -3.81
N ARG A 24 -9.13 2.71 -4.89
CA ARG A 24 -7.91 1.90 -5.03
C ARG A 24 -6.66 2.78 -4.99
N LYS A 25 -6.66 3.90 -5.72
CA LYS A 25 -5.53 4.84 -5.72
C LYS A 25 -5.29 5.39 -4.31
N LYS A 26 -6.33 5.87 -3.64
CA LYS A 26 -6.22 6.42 -2.29
C LYS A 26 -5.64 5.41 -1.30
N VAL A 27 -6.15 4.18 -1.31
CA VAL A 27 -5.67 3.11 -0.42
C VAL A 27 -4.21 2.75 -0.71
N MET A 28 -3.82 2.69 -1.99
CA MET A 28 -2.43 2.40 -2.36
C MET A 28 -1.47 3.54 -1.95
N ASP A 29 -1.91 4.80 -2.07
CA ASP A 29 -1.15 5.98 -1.61
C ASP A 29 -0.94 5.91 -0.07
N ASP A 30 -1.98 5.58 0.69
CA ASP A 30 -1.92 5.41 2.15
C ASP A 30 -0.98 4.25 2.56
N ILE A 31 -1.03 3.11 1.83
CA ILE A 31 -0.13 1.96 2.04
C ILE A 31 1.32 2.33 1.75
N ALA A 32 1.59 3.08 0.68
CA ALA A 32 2.94 3.49 0.32
C ALA A 32 3.58 4.36 1.40
N ALA A 33 2.82 5.30 1.97
CA ALA A 33 3.28 6.15 3.07
C ALA A 33 3.61 5.32 4.33
N ALA A 34 2.71 4.41 4.73
CA ALA A 34 2.94 3.55 5.89
C ALA A 34 4.15 2.62 5.68
N LYS A 35 4.32 2.07 4.46
CA LYS A 35 5.46 1.23 4.12
C LYS A 35 6.77 1.99 4.14
N LEU A 36 6.79 3.22 3.63
CA LEU A 36 7.96 4.10 3.72
C LEU A 36 8.35 4.35 5.18
N VAL A 37 7.39 4.71 6.04
CA VAL A 37 7.66 4.92 7.47
C VAL A 37 8.19 3.64 8.13
N MET A 38 7.60 2.49 7.82
CA MET A 38 8.03 1.20 8.36
C MET A 38 9.45 0.83 7.89
N GLU A 39 9.76 1.01 6.61
CA GLU A 39 11.09 0.77 6.04
C GLU A 39 12.14 1.71 6.63
N LEU A 40 11.79 2.98 6.79
CA LEU A 40 12.61 3.97 7.51
C LEU A 40 12.84 3.50 8.94
N THR A 41 11.80 3.10 9.67
CA THR A 41 11.91 2.65 11.07
C THR A 41 12.78 1.40 11.21
N ASN A 42 12.69 0.48 10.25
CA ASN A 42 13.52 -0.73 10.21
C ASN A 42 14.98 -0.42 9.82
N LEU A 43 15.20 0.49 8.87
CA LEU A 43 16.54 0.85 8.40
C LEU A 43 17.31 1.67 9.45
N PHE A 44 16.60 2.55 10.14
CA PHE A 44 17.13 3.42 11.18
C PHE A 44 16.57 2.96 12.53
N THR A 45 17.14 1.90 13.09
CA THR A 45 16.82 1.36 14.42
C THR A 45 17.21 2.31 15.58
N GLY A 46 17.38 3.61 15.32
CA GLY A 46 17.80 4.62 16.27
C GLY A 46 17.44 6.03 15.83
N ASN A 47 16.81 6.76 16.76
CA ASN A 47 16.51 8.19 16.80
C ASN A 47 16.59 8.97 15.47
N PHE A 48 15.50 8.94 14.68
CA PHE A 48 15.29 9.76 13.48
C PHE A 48 15.71 11.22 13.63
N ALA A 49 15.47 11.82 14.80
CA ALA A 49 15.80 13.22 15.04
C ALA A 49 17.32 13.46 14.87
N SER A 50 18.16 12.56 15.41
CA SER A 50 19.62 12.67 15.31
C SER A 50 20.16 12.50 13.89
N ILE A 51 19.52 11.65 13.07
CA ILE A 51 19.93 11.40 11.69
C ILE A 51 19.55 12.56 10.78
N ILE A 52 18.31 13.06 10.92
CA ILE A 52 17.85 14.26 10.20
C ILE A 52 18.70 15.46 10.61
N GLU A 53 18.99 15.63 11.90
CA GLU A 53 19.85 16.70 12.40
C GLU A 53 21.29 16.59 11.87
N GLY A 54 21.85 15.37 11.82
CA GLY A 54 23.16 15.11 11.21
C GLY A 54 23.20 15.44 9.72
N MET A 55 22.18 15.04 8.97
CA MET A 55 22.07 15.32 7.52
C MET A 55 21.97 16.82 7.23
N LEU A 56 21.18 17.57 8.02
CA LEU A 56 21.07 19.02 7.90
C LEU A 56 22.37 19.74 8.26
N LYS A 57 23.12 19.24 9.26
CA LYS A 57 24.42 19.81 9.68
C LYS A 57 25.56 19.51 8.70
N THR A 58 25.49 18.41 7.94
CA THR A 58 26.51 18.02 6.95
C THR A 58 26.58 18.96 5.73
N ASN A 59 25.57 19.81 5.52
CA ASN A 59 25.52 20.78 4.43
C ASN A 59 26.16 22.15 4.79
N LYS A 60 27.10 22.17 5.73
CA LYS A 60 27.99 23.32 5.97
C LYS A 60 29.38 23.06 5.39
#